data_AF-A0A959V9X5-F1
#
_entry.id   AF-A0A959V9X5-F1
#
_cell.length_a   1.000
_cell.length_b   1.000
_cell.length_c   1.000
_cell.angle_alpha   90.00
_cell.angle_beta   90.00
_cell.angle_gamma   90.00
#
_symmetry.space_group_name_H-M   'P 1'
#
loop_
_entity.id
_entity.type
_entity.pdbx_description
1 polymer ?
#
loop_
_entity_poly.entity_id
_entity_poly.type
_entity_poly.pdbx_seq_one_letter_code
_entity_poly.pdbx_strand_id
1 'polypeptide(L)'
;MTASGGTDVCILGGGPGGSAAALQLARHGVRTTLVEKAVFPRDKVCGDALSGKVMRTLERLDPALAERVNGDAHVQGSWGVTFVAPGGASLRVPFSRHTGEG
;
A
#
# COMPACT_ATOMS: atom_id res chain seq x y z
N MET A 1 -26.59 1.44 -29.99
CA MET A 1 -25.63 0.34 -29.83
C MET A 1 -24.53 0.86 -28.92
N THR A 2 -24.41 0.37 -27.67
CA THR A 2 -23.16 0.45 -26.88
C THR A 2 -23.27 -0.53 -25.71
N ALA A 3 -22.46 -1.57 -25.81
CA ALA A 3 -22.18 -2.70 -24.94
C ALA A 3 -22.77 -2.69 -23.51
N SER A 4 -23.64 -3.66 -23.23
CA SER A 4 -23.75 -4.23 -21.88
C SER A 4 -22.54 -5.15 -21.62
N GLY A 5 -21.34 -4.59 -21.70
CA GLY A 5 -20.16 -5.21 -21.14
C GLY A 5 -20.23 -5.04 -19.63
N GLY A 6 -21.08 -5.84 -18.98
CA GLY A 6 -21.30 -5.74 -17.53
C GLY A 6 -20.00 -5.86 -16.74
N THR A 7 -19.94 -5.17 -15.61
CA THR A 7 -18.89 -5.37 -14.60
C THR A 7 -19.42 -6.30 -13.52
N ASP A 8 -18.62 -7.26 -13.09
CA ASP A 8 -19.00 -8.18 -12.03
C ASP A 8 -18.73 -7.53 -10.66
N VAL A 9 -17.70 -6.67 -10.58
CA VAL A 9 -17.34 -5.91 -9.38
C VAL A 9 -17.08 -4.43 -9.70
N CYS A 10 -17.77 -3.53 -8.99
CA CYS A 10 -17.50 -2.10 -9.03
C CYS A 10 -16.83 -1.64 -7.72
N ILE A 11 -15.63 -1.07 -7.83
CA ILE A 11 -14.83 -0.55 -6.71
C ILE A 11 -14.90 0.98 -6.75
N LEU A 12 -15.32 1.57 -5.63
CA LEU A 12 -15.39 3.02 -5.47
C LEU A 12 -14.20 3.50 -4.61
N GLY A 13 -13.26 4.20 -5.24
CA GLY A 13 -12.07 4.79 -4.62
C GLY A 13 -10.76 4.13 -5.06
N GLY A 14 -9.87 4.90 -5.70
CA GLY A 14 -8.57 4.46 -6.23
C GLY A 14 -7.42 4.60 -5.22
N GLY A 15 -7.72 4.47 -3.92
CA GLY A 15 -6.68 4.43 -2.88
C GLY A 15 -5.95 3.08 -2.84
N PRO A 16 -4.99 2.90 -1.92
CA PRO A 16 -4.19 1.67 -1.82
C PRO A 16 -5.05 0.39 -1.77
N GLY A 17 -6.12 0.37 -0.98
CA GLY A 17 -7.03 -0.78 -0.89
C GLY A 17 -7.81 -1.05 -2.18
N GLY A 18 -8.38 0.00 -2.79
CA GLY A 18 -9.18 -0.15 -4.01
C GLY A 18 -8.35 -0.55 -5.22
N SER A 19 -7.18 0.06 -5.40
CA SER A 19 -6.24 -0.29 -6.47
C SER A 19 -5.65 -1.68 -6.27
N ALA A 20 -5.33 -2.09 -5.04
CA ALA A 20 -4.87 -3.45 -4.74
C ALA A 20 -5.97 -4.49 -5.03
N ALA A 21 -7.22 -4.23 -4.62
CA ALA A 21 -8.34 -5.12 -4.90
C ALA A 21 -8.61 -5.24 -6.42
N ALA A 22 -8.63 -4.11 -7.14
CA ALA A 22 -8.82 -4.08 -8.59
C ALA A 22 -7.73 -4.88 -9.32
N LEU A 23 -6.47 -4.70 -8.94
CA LEU A 23 -5.33 -5.45 -9.50
C LEU A 23 -5.49 -6.96 -9.27
N GLN A 24 -5.84 -7.37 -8.06
CA GLN A 24 -5.98 -8.80 -7.73
C GLN A 24 -7.16 -9.43 -8.47
N LEU A 25 -8.32 -8.76 -8.52
CA LEU A 25 -9.48 -9.24 -9.26
C LEU A 25 -9.20 -9.37 -10.77
N ALA A 26 -8.51 -8.39 -11.35
CA ALA A 26 -8.11 -8.43 -12.75
C ALA A 26 -7.17 -9.62 -13.05
N ARG A 27 -6.23 -9.93 -12.14
CA ARG A 27 -5.34 -11.10 -12.24
C ARG A 27 -6.09 -12.44 -12.19
N HIS A 28 -7.25 -12.47 -11.54
CA HIS A 28 -8.14 -13.64 -11.52
C HIS A 28 -9.18 -13.64 -12.65
N GLY A 29 -9.09 -12.72 -13.61
CA GLY A 29 -10.01 -12.64 -14.76
C GLY A 29 -11.40 -12.11 -14.43
N VAL A 30 -11.59 -11.47 -13.26
CA VAL A 30 -12.88 -10.89 -12.86
C VAL A 30 -13.06 -9.53 -13.52
N ARG A 31 -14.16 -9.32 -14.23
CA ARG A 31 -14.46 -8.02 -14.86
C ARG A 31 -14.74 -7.00 -13.77
N THR A 32 -13.83 -6.03 -13.67
CA THR A 32 -13.81 -5.07 -12.57
C THR A 32 -13.78 -3.65 -13.11
N THR A 33 -14.57 -2.77 -12.51
CA THR A 33 -14.55 -1.33 -12.77
C THR A 33 -14.09 -0.60 -11.51
N LEU A 34 -13.01 0.17 -11.61
CA LEU A 34 -12.54 1.05 -10.55
C LEU A 34 -12.91 2.49 -10.88
N VAL A 35 -13.61 3.17 -9.97
CA VAL A 35 -14.00 4.57 -10.12
C VAL A 35 -13.32 5.40 -9.04
N GLU A 36 -12.63 6.46 -9.44
CA GLU A 36 -12.01 7.44 -8.53
C GLU A 36 -12.46 8.84 -8.94
N LYS A 37 -12.79 9.66 -7.95
CA LYS A 37 -13.23 11.04 -8.15
C LYS A 37 -12.06 11.95 -8.50
N ALA A 38 -10.91 11.70 -7.89
CA ALA A 38 -9.74 12.55 -8.03
C ALA A 38 -8.92 12.21 -9.29
N VAL A 39 -8.27 13.23 -9.85
CA VAL A 39 -7.30 13.08 -10.94
C VAL A 39 -5.93 12.74 -10.34
N PHE A 40 -5.21 11.79 -10.94
CA PHE A 40 -3.86 11.41 -10.53
C PHE A 40 -2.79 12.22 -11.29
N PRO A 41 -1.59 12.44 -10.70
CA PRO A 41 -1.22 12.11 -9.32
C PRO A 41 -1.92 13.02 -8.30
N ARG A 42 -2.20 12.48 -7.11
CA ARG A 42 -2.82 13.23 -6.01
C ARG A 42 -2.13 12.92 -4.70
N ASP A 43 -2.17 13.88 -3.78
CA ASP A 43 -1.69 13.67 -2.42
C ASP A 43 -2.62 12.70 -1.65
N LYS A 44 -2.03 11.83 -0.82
CA LYS A 44 -2.75 10.97 0.13
C LYS A 44 -1.98 10.83 1.45
N VAL A 45 -2.17 11.84 2.30
CA VAL A 45 -1.58 12.09 3.64
C VAL A 45 -1.62 10.96 4.70
N CYS A 46 -2.25 9.80 4.46
CA CYS A 46 -2.31 8.72 5.47
C CYS A 46 -1.66 7.39 5.01
N GLY A 47 -0.83 7.43 3.95
CA GLY A 47 -0.22 6.25 3.35
C GLY A 47 1.31 6.15 3.48
N ASP A 48 1.97 7.16 4.04
CA ASP A 48 3.42 7.32 3.87
C ASP A 48 4.24 6.38 4.75
N ALA A 49 3.64 5.84 5.82
CA ALA A 49 4.27 4.85 6.69
C ALA A 49 4.05 3.42 6.16
N LEU A 50 4.98 2.91 5.36
CA LEU A 50 4.96 1.54 4.87
C LEU A 50 5.70 0.61 5.84
N SER A 51 4.94 -0.12 6.67
CA SER A 51 5.54 -1.16 7.53
C SER A 51 6.09 -2.32 6.68
N GLY A 52 6.96 -3.16 7.27
CA GLY A 52 7.44 -4.37 6.59
C GLY A 52 6.32 -5.31 6.14
N LYS A 53 5.16 -5.30 6.81
CA LYS A 53 3.97 -6.04 6.34
C LYS A 53 3.43 -5.50 5.02
N VAL A 54 3.44 -4.18 4.82
CA VAL A 54 2.98 -3.55 3.58
C VAL A 54 3.89 -3.93 2.42
N MET A 55 5.22 -3.91 2.63
CA MET A 55 6.16 -4.34 1.60
C MET A 55 5.95 -5.80 1.18
N ARG A 56 5.75 -6.72 2.13
CA ARG A 56 5.38 -8.12 1.83
C ARG A 56 4.05 -8.23 1.07
N THR A 57 3.07 -7.38 1.38
CA THR A 57 1.80 -7.33 0.63
C THR A 57 2.03 -6.84 -0.80
N LEU A 58 2.87 -5.82 -1.01
CA LEU A 58 3.21 -5.34 -2.34
C LEU A 58 3.92 -6.42 -3.16
N GLU A 59 4.89 -7.13 -2.59
CA GLU A 59 5.58 -8.25 -3.25
C GLU A 59 4.60 -9.35 -3.70
N ARG A 60 3.62 -9.69 -2.85
CA ARG A 60 2.56 -10.65 -3.18
C ARG A 60 1.61 -10.14 -4.26
N LEU A 61 1.30 -8.84 -4.25
CA LEU A 61 0.42 -8.22 -5.23
C LEU A 61 1.11 -8.08 -6.58
N ASP A 62 2.36 -7.64 -6.61
CA ASP A 62 3.21 -7.51 -7.80
C ASP A 62 4.68 -7.25 -7.37
N PRO A 63 5.61 -8.17 -7.63
CA PRO A 63 7.03 -7.96 -7.31
C PRO A 63 7.60 -6.68 -7.91
N ALA A 64 7.20 -6.31 -9.14
CA ALA A 64 7.67 -5.09 -9.79
C ALA A 64 7.16 -3.83 -9.10
N LEU A 65 6.00 -3.88 -8.43
CA LEU A 65 5.51 -2.76 -7.63
C LEU A 65 6.34 -2.58 -6.36
N ALA A 66 6.71 -3.67 -5.69
CA ALA A 66 7.57 -3.62 -4.52
C ALA A 66 8.97 -3.07 -4.87
N GLU A 67 9.55 -3.51 -6.00
CA GLU A 67 10.83 -2.99 -6.51
C GLU A 67 10.75 -1.49 -6.79
N ARG A 68 9.69 -1.03 -7.47
CA ARG A 68 9.49 0.39 -7.76
C ARG A 68 9.38 1.24 -6.49
N VAL A 69 8.66 0.75 -5.48
CA VAL A 69 8.55 1.46 -4.19
C VAL A 69 9.91 1.50 -3.49
N ASN A 70 10.64 0.38 -3.43
CA ASN A 70 11.97 0.35 -2.81
C ASN A 70 13.01 1.22 -3.53
N GLY A 71 12.87 1.40 -4.85
CA GLY A 71 13.75 2.23 -5.67
C GLY A 71 13.38 3.72 -5.72
N ASP A 72 12.26 4.13 -5.13
CA ASP A 72 11.81 5.53 -5.17
C ASP A 72 12.66 6.40 -4.23
N ALA A 73 13.21 7.50 -4.77
CA ALA A 73 14.09 8.42 -4.04
C ALA A 73 13.39 9.11 -2.85
N HIS A 74 12.06 9.14 -2.81
CA HIS A 74 11.30 9.74 -1.71
C HIS A 74 11.16 8.80 -0.50
N VAL A 75 11.48 7.51 -0.65
CA VAL A 75 11.37 6.55 0.46
C VAL A 75 12.44 6.85 1.51
N GLN A 76 11.98 7.10 2.73
CA GLN A 76 12.83 7.29 3.90
C GLN A 76 12.81 6.02 4.75
N GLY A 77 14.00 5.55 5.13
CA GLY A 77 14.13 4.42 6.05
C GLY A 77 13.57 4.76 7.44
N SER A 78 12.93 3.78 8.07
CA SER A 78 12.51 3.86 9.47
C SER A 78 13.32 2.87 10.30
N TRP A 79 13.80 3.30 11.46
CA TRP A 79 14.79 2.56 12.27
C TRP A 79 14.26 2.13 13.65
N GLY A 80 12.99 2.38 13.94
CA GLY A 80 12.38 2.06 15.23
C GLY A 80 11.19 2.93 15.56
N VAL A 81 10.62 2.69 16.74
CA VAL A 81 9.55 3.49 17.33
C VAL A 81 10.04 4.04 18.66
N THR A 82 9.75 5.31 18.92
CA THR A 82 9.96 5.92 20.25
C THR A 82 8.59 6.23 20.85
N PHE A 83 8.31 5.64 22.01
CA PHE A 83 7.13 5.96 22.81
C PHE A 83 7.52 7.02 23.84
N VAL A 84 6.72 8.08 23.97
CA VAL A 84 6.94 9.15 24.95
C VAL A 84 5.66 9.33 25.76
N ALA A 85 5.75 9.17 27.08
CA ALA A 85 4.64 9.39 28.00
C ALA A 85 4.45 10.89 28.30
N PRO A 86 3.26 11.35 28.74
CA PRO A 86 3.03 12.76 29.06
C PRO A 86 4.01 13.36 30.09
N GLY A 87 4.53 12.53 31.00
CA GLY A 87 5.56 12.93 31.98
C GLY A 87 7.00 12.98 31.46
N GLY A 88 7.21 12.82 30.14
CA GLY A 88 8.53 12.88 29.50
C GLY A 88 9.35 11.59 29.52
N ALA A 89 8.91 10.56 30.26
CA ALA A 89 9.52 9.24 30.19
C ALA A 89 9.40 8.66 28.76
N SER A 90 10.50 8.13 28.22
CA SER A 90 10.54 7.60 26.86
C SER A 90 11.08 6.18 26.78
N LEU A 91 10.52 5.36 25.89
CA LEU A 91 11.00 4.03 25.53
C LEU A 91 11.31 4.00 24.03
N ARG A 92 12.57 3.72 23.67
CA ARG A 92 12.98 3.52 22.28
C ARG A 92 13.02 2.04 21.94
N VAL A 93 12.29 1.66 20.91
CA VAL A 93 12.23 0.30 20.37
C VAL A 93 12.85 0.32 18.96
N PRO A 94 14.15 0.02 18.81
CA PRO A 94 14.77 -0.03 17.49
C PRO A 94 14.20 -1.17 16.65
N PHE A 95 14.04 -0.96 15.35
CA PHE A 95 13.81 -2.06 14.40
C PHE A 95 15.16 -2.76 14.20
N SER A 96 15.36 -3.90 14.84
CA SER A 96 16.56 -4.69 14.63
C SER A 96 16.44 -5.45 13.30
N ARG A 97 17.51 -5.47 12.49
CA ARG A 97 17.61 -6.39 11.34
C ARG A 97 17.69 -7.87 11.77
N HIS A 98 17.76 -8.16 13.07
CA HIS A 98 17.90 -9.49 13.65
C HIS A 98 16.59 -10.10 14.18
N THR A 99 15.42 -9.52 13.90
CA THR A 99 14.11 -10.11 14.28
C THR A 99 13.41 -10.83 13.13
N GLY A 100 14.15 -11.16 12.07
CA GLY A 100 13.68 -11.91 10.90
C GLY A 100 14.68 -12.99 10.49
N GLU A 101 15.12 -13.82 11.43
CA GLU A 101 15.68 -15.11 11.06
C GLU A 101 14.55 -15.99 10.48
N GLY A 102 14.67 -16.28 9.18
CA GLY A 102 14.22 -17.51 8.49
C GLY A 102 12.80 -17.98 8.74
#